data_AF-A0A2T0GW33-F1
#
_entry.id   AF-A0A2T0GW33-F1
#
_cell.length_a   1.000
_cell.length_b   1.000
_cell.length_c   1.000
_cell.angle_alpha   90.00
_cell.angle_beta   90.00
_cell.angle_gamma   90.00
#
_symmetry.space_group_name_H-M   'P 1'
#
loop_
_entity.id
_entity.type
_entity.pdbx_description
1 polymer ?
#
loop_
_entity_poly.entity_id
_entity_poly.type
_entity_poly.pdbx_seq_one_letter_code
_entity_poly.pdbx_strand_id
1 'polypeptide(L)'
;MEILSSVATALMLLGVVLWAAAATVPRDSWSSAEHELAVRLVPVEPTTRETVTERLRRGEHARAVSELRRATGVSLSQARTMAASMAEGVVPPADHSESWELLRSRRPELVAETERVHDQHGHYAAIRHLRRHLPVGLATGNLLVRNRNG
;
A
#
# COMPACT_ATOMS: atom_id res chain seq x y z
N MET A 1 -28.62 -6.96 43.84
CA MET A 1 -27.34 -7.17 43.12
C MET A 1 -27.64 -7.23 41.62
N GLU A 2 -27.97 -6.12 40.97
CA GLU A 2 -28.39 -6.13 39.55
C GLU A 2 -27.73 -5.04 38.67
N ILE A 3 -26.85 -4.21 39.24
CA ILE A 3 -26.28 -3.05 38.55
C ILE A 3 -25.01 -3.41 37.74
N LEU A 4 -24.38 -4.55 38.04
CA LEU A 4 -23.15 -4.99 37.36
C LEU A 4 -23.40 -5.64 35.98
N SER A 5 -24.61 -6.11 35.72
CA SER A 5 -24.92 -6.85 34.49
C SER A 5 -25.17 -5.93 33.27
N SER A 6 -25.66 -4.70 33.51
CA SER A 6 -25.98 -3.73 32.44
C SER A 6 -24.74 -3.05 31.85
N VAL A 7 -23.70 -2.85 32.64
CA VAL A 7 -22.44 -2.21 32.19
C VAL A 7 -21.67 -3.14 31.25
N ALA A 8 -21.66 -4.44 31.54
CA ALA A 8 -21.00 -5.45 30.72
C ALA A 8 -21.68 -5.62 29.35
N THR A 9 -23.02 -5.56 29.30
CA THR A 9 -23.78 -5.60 28.05
C THR A 9 -23.63 -4.32 27.24
N ALA A 10 -23.59 -3.15 27.89
CA ALA A 10 -23.34 -1.88 27.22
C ALA A 10 -21.93 -1.82 26.57
N LEU A 11 -20.90 -2.35 27.25
CA LEU A 11 -19.54 -2.42 26.70
C LEU A 11 -19.41 -3.41 25.54
N MET A 12 -20.09 -4.57 25.60
CA MET A 12 -20.11 -5.51 24.47
C MET A 12 -20.82 -4.90 23.25
N LEU A 13 -21.94 -4.21 23.45
CA LEU A 13 -22.64 -3.54 22.35
C LEU A 13 -21.80 -2.41 21.75
N LEU A 14 -21.06 -1.64 22.57
CA LEU A 14 -20.17 -0.60 22.07
C LEU A 14 -19.01 -1.19 21.23
N GLY A 15 -18.43 -2.31 21.67
CA GLY A 15 -17.36 -3.01 20.94
C GLY A 15 -17.82 -3.58 19.60
N VAL A 16 -19.03 -4.14 19.54
CA VAL A 16 -19.62 -4.66 18.28
C VAL A 16 -20.01 -3.52 17.33
N VAL A 17 -20.51 -2.40 17.85
CA VAL A 17 -20.83 -1.22 17.02
C VAL A 17 -19.55 -0.55 16.48
N LEU A 18 -18.47 -0.49 17.26
CA LEU A 18 -17.17 0.00 16.76
C LEU A 18 -16.61 -0.91 15.66
N TRP A 19 -16.77 -2.23 15.78
CA TRP A 19 -16.32 -3.19 14.77
C TRP A 19 -17.18 -3.12 13.48
N ALA A 20 -18.48 -2.89 13.62
CA ALA A 20 -19.39 -2.72 12.49
C ALA A 20 -19.18 -1.38 11.76
N ALA A 21 -18.86 -0.30 12.49
CA ALA A 21 -18.57 1.00 11.89
C ALA A 21 -17.23 1.01 11.12
N ALA A 22 -16.26 0.19 11.50
CA ALA A 22 -15.03 -0.01 10.75
C ALA A 22 -15.25 -0.76 9.41
N ALA A 23 -16.38 -1.46 9.26
CA ALA A 23 -16.70 -2.21 8.04
C ALA A 23 -17.31 -1.35 6.92
N THR A 24 -17.65 -0.10 7.18
CA THR A 24 -18.35 0.79 6.23
C THR A 24 -17.53 2.03 5.88
N VAL A 25 -16.21 1.91 5.71
CA VAL A 25 -15.45 2.96 5.01
C VAL A 25 -15.78 2.86 3.52
N PRO A 26 -16.46 3.86 2.93
CA PRO A 26 -16.80 3.84 1.51
C PRO A 26 -15.51 3.80 0.69
N ARG A 27 -15.44 2.87 -0.27
CA ARG A 27 -14.30 2.69 -1.19
C ARG A 27 -14.03 3.89 -2.11
N ASP A 28 -14.93 4.88 -2.15
CA ASP A 28 -14.96 5.92 -3.18
C ASP A 28 -14.26 7.24 -2.81
N SER A 29 -13.46 7.29 -1.74
CA SER A 29 -12.71 8.50 -1.38
C SER A 29 -11.28 8.23 -0.93
N TRP A 30 -10.57 7.34 -1.61
CA TRP A 30 -9.12 7.28 -1.43
C TRP A 30 -8.51 8.64 -1.79
N SER A 31 -7.77 9.21 -0.83
CA SER A 31 -7.11 10.49 -1.04
C SER A 31 -6.08 10.38 -2.15
N SER A 32 -5.74 11.51 -2.79
CA SER A 32 -4.65 11.57 -3.77
C SER A 32 -3.34 11.02 -3.21
N ALA A 33 -3.09 11.24 -1.91
CA ALA A 33 -1.90 10.75 -1.22
C ALA A 33 -1.85 9.22 -1.13
N GLU A 34 -2.98 8.54 -0.94
CA GLU A 34 -3.02 7.07 -0.92
C GLU A 34 -2.75 6.46 -2.30
N HIS A 35 -3.30 7.08 -3.35
CA HIS A 35 -3.00 6.67 -4.72
C HIS A 35 -1.54 6.86 -5.07
N GLU A 36 -0.98 8.01 -4.71
CA GLU A 36 0.42 8.31 -4.93
C GLU A 36 1.32 7.34 -4.15
N LEU A 37 0.99 7.06 -2.88
CA LEU A 37 1.71 6.07 -2.09
C LEU A 37 1.65 4.68 -2.73
N ALA A 38 0.47 4.23 -3.17
CA ALA A 38 0.33 2.93 -3.83
C ALA A 38 1.18 2.83 -5.11
N VAL A 39 1.34 3.92 -5.85
CA VAL A 39 2.23 3.98 -7.02
C VAL A 39 3.70 3.92 -6.60
N ARG A 40 4.08 4.64 -5.53
CA ARG A 40 5.47 4.65 -5.01
C ARG A 40 5.90 3.30 -4.42
N LEU A 41 4.94 2.46 -4.03
CA LEU A 41 5.20 1.11 -3.53
C LEU A 41 5.46 0.09 -4.63
N VAL A 42 5.30 0.45 -5.91
CA VAL A 42 5.60 -0.45 -7.02
C VAL A 42 7.13 -0.56 -7.14
N PRO A 43 7.70 -1.76 -6.96
CA PRO A 43 9.13 -1.93 -7.08
C PRO A 43 9.58 -1.83 -8.53
N VAL A 44 10.81 -1.33 -8.71
CA VAL A 44 11.50 -1.22 -9.99
C VAL A 44 12.91 -1.77 -9.82
N GLU A 45 13.28 -2.72 -10.66
CA GLU A 45 14.61 -3.32 -10.63
C GLU A 45 15.72 -2.24 -10.74
N PRO A 46 16.86 -2.36 -10.02
CA PRO A 46 17.94 -1.38 -10.06
C PRO A 46 18.39 -0.98 -11.48
N THR A 47 18.58 -1.96 -12.38
CA THR A 47 18.99 -1.75 -13.77
C THR A 47 17.99 -0.90 -14.56
N THR A 48 16.69 -1.11 -14.30
CA THR A 48 15.60 -0.33 -14.88
C THR A 48 15.58 1.08 -14.28
N ARG A 49 15.80 1.24 -12.97
CA ARG A 49 15.88 2.56 -12.32
C ARG A 49 16.98 3.41 -12.92
N GLU A 50 18.18 2.86 -13.12
CA GLU A 50 19.31 3.56 -13.75
C GLU A 50 18.96 3.99 -15.18
N THR A 51 18.43 3.06 -15.97
CA THR A 51 18.03 3.32 -17.36
C THR A 51 16.98 4.42 -17.46
N VAL A 52 15.95 4.36 -16.61
CA VAL A 52 14.87 5.36 -16.57
C VAL A 52 15.41 6.71 -16.12
N THR A 53 16.25 6.74 -15.09
CA THR A 53 16.86 7.97 -14.57
C THR A 53 17.69 8.67 -15.65
N GLU A 54 18.53 7.92 -16.36
CA GLU A 54 19.33 8.48 -17.44
C GLU A 54 18.46 8.99 -18.60
N ARG A 55 17.38 8.30 -18.95
CA ARG A 55 16.42 8.76 -19.97
C ARG A 55 15.72 10.05 -19.54
N LEU A 56 15.30 10.15 -18.28
CA LEU A 56 14.69 11.36 -17.73
C LEU A 56 15.68 12.53 -17.78
N ARG A 57 16.95 12.30 -17.42
CA ARG A 57 18.03 13.31 -17.51
C ARG A 57 18.24 13.82 -18.94
N ARG A 58 18.06 12.96 -19.95
CA ARG A 58 18.13 13.32 -21.38
C ARG A 58 16.85 13.96 -21.93
N GLY A 59 15.81 14.13 -21.11
CA GLY A 59 14.51 14.64 -21.53
C GLY A 59 13.65 13.62 -22.28
N GLU A 60 14.04 12.34 -22.33
CA GLU A 60 13.36 11.26 -23.06
C GLU A 60 12.15 10.70 -22.29
N HIS A 61 11.24 11.56 -21.84
CA HIS A 61 10.12 11.24 -20.95
C HIS A 61 9.22 10.11 -21.48
N ALA A 62 8.89 10.12 -22.77
CA ALA A 62 8.04 9.09 -23.37
C ALA A 62 8.68 7.69 -23.28
N ARG A 63 10.01 7.60 -23.48
CA ARG A 63 10.76 6.35 -23.39
C ARG A 63 10.94 5.89 -21.95
N ALA A 64 11.14 6.82 -21.00
CA ALA A 64 11.17 6.51 -19.58
C ALA A 64 9.84 5.91 -19.09
N VAL A 65 8.72 6.54 -19.44
CA VAL A 65 7.37 6.04 -19.12
C VAL A 65 7.13 4.68 -19.76
N SER A 66 7.51 4.49 -21.03
CA SER A 66 7.32 3.20 -21.70
C SER A 66 8.12 2.07 -21.06
N GLU A 67 9.34 2.35 -20.59
CA GLU A 67 10.17 1.38 -19.87
C GLU A 67 9.53 0.97 -18.55
N LEU A 68 9.10 1.95 -17.75
CA LEU A 68 8.43 1.70 -16.47
C LEU A 68 7.19 0.82 -16.64
N ARG A 69 6.36 1.11 -17.64
CA ARG A 69 5.17 0.29 -17.93
C ARG A 69 5.55 -1.15 -18.28
N ARG A 70 6.58 -1.33 -19.10
CA ARG A 70 7.03 -2.67 -19.52
C ARG A 70 7.59 -3.46 -18.33
N ALA A 71 8.39 -2.82 -17.49
CA ALA A 71 9.06 -3.46 -16.36
C ALA A 71 8.09 -3.81 -15.21
N THR A 72 7.08 -2.98 -14.97
CA THR A 72 6.21 -3.10 -13.78
C THR A 72 4.79 -3.56 -14.08
N GLY A 73 4.35 -3.50 -15.35
CA GLY A 73 2.99 -3.86 -15.76
C GLY A 73 1.91 -2.85 -15.33
N VAL A 74 2.29 -1.69 -14.80
CA VAL A 74 1.34 -0.66 -14.33
C VAL A 74 0.65 0.08 -15.49
N SER A 75 -0.43 0.78 -15.15
CA SER A 75 -1.16 1.59 -16.12
C SER A 75 -0.31 2.76 -16.65
N LEU A 76 -0.72 3.36 -17.77
CA LEU A 76 -0.03 4.53 -18.32
C LEU A 76 -0.02 5.72 -17.35
N SER A 77 -1.12 5.94 -16.62
CA SER A 77 -1.21 7.03 -15.64
C SER A 77 -0.28 6.81 -14.45
N GLN A 78 -0.20 5.57 -13.95
CA GLN A 78 0.71 5.21 -12.87
C GLN A 78 2.16 5.36 -13.30
N ALA A 79 2.54 4.88 -14.49
CA ALA A 79 3.90 5.02 -14.99
C ALA A 79 4.31 6.48 -15.22
N ARG A 80 3.39 7.35 -15.66
CA ARG A 80 3.64 8.80 -15.73
C ARG A 80 3.90 9.41 -14.36
N THR A 81 3.12 9.00 -13.37
CA THR A 81 3.29 9.43 -11.97
C THR A 81 4.64 8.97 -11.42
N MET A 82 5.01 7.71 -11.63
CA MET A 82 6.33 7.18 -11.25
C MET A 82 7.46 7.95 -11.93
N ALA A 83 7.37 8.20 -13.24
CA ALA A 83 8.38 8.95 -13.98
C ALA A 83 8.54 10.39 -13.46
N ALA A 84 7.43 11.05 -13.11
CA ALA A 84 7.46 12.38 -12.51
C ALA A 84 8.15 12.37 -11.14
N SER A 85 7.79 11.44 -10.25
CA SER A 85 8.45 11.29 -8.95
C SER A 85 9.94 10.98 -9.08
N MET A 86 10.32 10.12 -10.04
CA MET A 86 11.73 9.84 -10.32
C MET A 86 12.49 11.06 -10.85
N ALA A 87 11.86 11.92 -11.66
CA ALA A 87 12.45 13.18 -12.11
C ALA A 87 12.66 14.17 -10.94
N GLU A 88 11.85 14.07 -9.89
CA GLU A 88 11.99 14.80 -8.62
C GLU A 88 13.00 14.16 -7.65
N GLY A 89 13.66 13.06 -8.05
CA GLY A 89 14.67 12.37 -7.25
C GLY A 89 14.12 11.31 -6.29
N VAL A 90 12.84 10.95 -6.39
CA VAL A 90 12.27 9.84 -5.61
C VAL A 90 12.71 8.52 -6.23
N VAL A 91 13.45 7.72 -5.45
CA VAL A 91 13.89 6.40 -5.86
C VAL A 91 12.81 5.37 -5.49
N PRO A 92 12.23 4.64 -6.46
CA PRO A 92 11.29 3.57 -6.15
C PRO A 92 12.02 2.38 -5.49
N PRO A 93 11.29 1.56 -4.69
CA PRO A 93 11.83 0.35 -4.09
C PRO A 93 12.44 -0.62 -5.12
N ALA A 94 13.46 -1.37 -4.73
CA ALA A 94 14.06 -2.44 -5.53
C ALA A 94 13.15 -3.65 -5.68
N ASP A 95 12.47 -3.97 -4.59
CA ASP A 95 11.67 -5.17 -4.42
C ASP A 95 10.54 -4.91 -3.42
N HIS A 96 9.74 -5.95 -3.17
CA HIS A 96 8.57 -5.83 -2.31
C HIS A 96 8.92 -5.73 -0.82
N SER A 97 10.12 -6.12 -0.41
CA SER A 97 10.61 -5.98 0.97
C SER A 97 10.92 -4.50 1.24
N GLU A 98 11.65 -3.85 0.33
CA GLU A 98 11.86 -2.40 0.36
C GLU A 98 10.53 -1.63 0.24
N SER A 99 9.58 -2.12 -0.57
CA SER A 99 8.23 -1.53 -0.61
C SER A 99 7.53 -1.65 0.74
N TRP A 100 7.65 -2.78 1.44
CA TRP A 100 7.07 -2.94 2.76
C TRP A 100 7.71 -2.01 3.79
N GLU A 101 9.03 -1.83 3.74
CA GLU A 101 9.74 -0.87 4.60
C GLU A 101 9.33 0.58 4.30
N LEU A 102 9.19 0.93 3.02
CA LEU A 102 8.65 2.23 2.63
C LEU A 102 7.24 2.42 3.20
N LEU A 103 6.37 1.41 3.10
CA LEU A 103 5.03 1.46 3.70
C LEU A 103 5.10 1.61 5.23
N ARG A 104 6.00 0.89 5.90
CA ARG A 104 6.22 0.97 7.35
C ARG A 104 6.65 2.38 7.78
N SER A 105 7.55 3.01 7.03
CA SER A 105 7.99 4.38 7.31
C SER A 105 6.88 5.43 7.12
N ARG A 106 5.97 5.23 6.16
CA ARG A 106 4.93 6.20 5.80
C ARG A 106 3.61 5.97 6.53
N ARG A 107 3.30 4.73 6.89
CA ARG A 107 2.02 4.28 7.47
C ARG A 107 2.28 3.23 8.57
N PRO A 108 3.03 3.57 9.64
CA PRO A 108 3.46 2.59 10.64
C PRO A 108 2.28 1.88 11.33
N GLU A 109 1.20 2.60 11.63
CA GLU A 109 -0.01 2.03 12.26
C GLU A 109 -0.72 1.01 11.36
N LEU A 110 -0.80 1.30 10.05
CA LEU A 110 -1.41 0.37 9.08
C LEU A 110 -0.59 -0.90 8.97
N VAL A 111 0.74 -0.79 8.98
CA VAL A 111 1.65 -1.95 8.94
C VAL A 111 1.51 -2.77 10.21
N ALA A 112 1.58 -2.16 11.39
CA ALA A 112 1.44 -2.86 12.66
C ALA A 112 0.08 -3.57 12.80
N GLU A 113 -1.00 -2.93 12.36
CA GLU A 113 -2.33 -3.55 12.30
C GLU A 113 -2.37 -4.71 11.30
N THR A 114 -1.80 -4.54 10.11
CA THR A 114 -1.77 -5.58 9.08
C THR A 114 -0.95 -6.80 9.54
N GLU A 115 0.17 -6.59 10.24
CA GLU A 115 1.00 -7.65 10.81
C GLU A 115 0.25 -8.38 11.94
N ARG A 116 -0.42 -7.67 12.84
CA ARG A 116 -1.25 -8.31 13.86
C ARG A 116 -2.43 -9.07 13.26
N VAL A 117 -3.10 -8.54 12.23
CA VAL A 117 -4.14 -9.26 11.49
C VAL A 117 -3.56 -10.50 10.80
N HIS A 118 -2.36 -10.40 10.25
CA HIS A 118 -1.67 -11.55 9.68
C HIS A 118 -1.49 -12.65 10.74
N ASP A 119 -1.02 -12.30 11.93
CA ASP A 119 -0.71 -13.27 12.98
C ASP A 119 -1.96 -13.89 13.61
N GLN A 120 -3.05 -13.13 13.72
CA GLN A 120 -4.31 -13.59 14.32
C GLN A 120 -5.25 -14.30 13.32
N HIS A 121 -5.26 -13.86 12.07
CA HIS A 121 -6.28 -14.23 11.08
C HIS A 121 -5.69 -14.74 9.76
N GLY A 122 -4.37 -14.78 9.64
CA GLY A 122 -3.64 -15.33 8.52
C GLY A 122 -3.47 -14.38 7.33
N HIS A 123 -2.72 -14.89 6.34
CA HIS A 123 -2.26 -14.16 5.16
C HIS A 123 -3.38 -13.46 4.38
N TYR A 124 -4.49 -14.14 4.09
CA TYR A 124 -5.58 -13.58 3.31
C TYR A 124 -6.32 -12.45 4.04
N ALA A 125 -6.44 -12.53 5.37
CA ALA A 125 -7.04 -11.48 6.17
C ALA A 125 -6.17 -10.22 6.15
N ALA A 126 -4.86 -10.37 6.22
CA ALA A 126 -3.91 -9.26 6.12
C ALA A 126 -3.94 -8.60 4.73
N ILE A 127 -3.97 -9.37 3.64
CA ILE A 127 -4.13 -8.80 2.29
C ILE A 127 -5.44 -8.03 2.17
N ARG A 128 -6.54 -8.60 2.69
CA ARG A 128 -7.85 -7.94 2.67
C ARG A 128 -7.83 -6.65 3.49
N HIS A 129 -7.21 -6.67 4.66
CA HIS A 129 -7.04 -5.52 5.53
C HIS A 129 -6.27 -4.41 4.80
N LEU A 130 -5.08 -4.70 4.29
CA LEU A 130 -4.24 -3.75 3.56
C LEU A 130 -5.00 -3.08 2.41
N ARG A 131 -5.73 -3.88 1.61
CA ARG A 131 -6.50 -3.40 0.45
C ARG A 131 -7.75 -2.58 0.80
N ARG A 132 -8.17 -2.52 2.06
CA ARG A 132 -9.21 -1.58 2.50
C ARG A 132 -8.64 -0.18 2.71
N HIS A 133 -7.39 -0.10 3.13
CA HIS A 133 -6.75 1.15 3.53
C HIS A 133 -5.81 1.73 2.47
N LEU A 134 -5.37 0.92 1.51
CA LEU A 134 -4.46 1.32 0.44
C LEU A 134 -4.99 0.85 -0.93
N PRO A 135 -4.97 1.71 -1.98
CA PRO A 135 -5.50 1.41 -3.31
C PRO A 135 -4.59 0.49 -4.12
N VAL A 136 -4.22 -0.66 -3.54
CA VAL A 136 -3.38 -1.67 -4.20
C VAL A 136 -4.24 -2.83 -4.74
N GLY A 137 -3.82 -3.33 -5.90
CA GLY A 137 -4.40 -4.54 -6.50
C GLY A 137 -4.16 -5.77 -5.62
N LEU A 138 -4.90 -6.85 -5.90
CA LEU A 138 -4.74 -8.12 -5.18
C LEU A 138 -3.31 -8.68 -5.30
N ALA A 139 -2.73 -8.63 -6.50
CA ALA A 139 -1.38 -9.13 -6.75
C ALA A 139 -0.32 -8.36 -5.93
N THR A 140 -0.35 -7.02 -5.99
CA THR A 140 0.56 -6.17 -5.21
C THR A 140 0.37 -6.36 -3.70
N GLY A 141 -0.88 -6.37 -3.23
CA GLY A 141 -1.17 -6.62 -1.81
C GLY A 141 -0.66 -7.97 -1.33
N ASN A 142 -0.78 -9.01 -2.15
CA ASN A 142 -0.22 -10.33 -1.85
C ASN A 142 1.31 -10.32 -1.77
N LEU A 143 1.99 -9.68 -2.73
CA LEU A 143 3.45 -9.60 -2.74
C LEU A 143 4.00 -8.77 -1.58
N LEU A 144 3.34 -7.69 -1.20
CA LEU A 144 3.69 -6.88 -0.04
C LEU A 144 3.59 -7.68 1.27
N VAL A 145 2.44 -8.29 1.54
CA VAL A 145 2.23 -9.06 2.79
C VAL A 145 3.13 -10.31 2.85
N ARG A 146 3.44 -10.92 1.69
CA ARG A 146 4.32 -12.08 1.62
C ARG A 146 5.78 -11.74 1.94
N ASN A 147 6.27 -10.59 1.48
CA ASN A 147 7.67 -10.17 1.63
C ASN A 147 7.89 -9.22 2.83
N ARG A 148 6.93 -9.17 3.77
CA ARG A 148 6.97 -8.28 4.93
C ARG A 148 8.17 -8.47 5.90
N ASN A 149 8.80 -9.64 5.83
CA ASN A 149 9.92 -10.08 6.68
C ASN A 149 11.24 -10.18 5.89
N GLY A 150 11.29 -9.63 4.67
CA GLY A 150 12.48 -9.67 3.82
C GLY A 150 13.66 -8.90 4.39
#